data_AF-A0A2D7CAS4-F1
#
_entry.id   AF-A0A2D7CAS4-F1
#
_cell.length_a   1.000
_cell.length_b   1.000
_cell.length_c   1.000
_cell.angle_alpha   90.00
_cell.angle_beta   90.00
_cell.angle_gamma   90.00
#
_symmetry.space_group_name_H-M   'P 1'
#
loop_
_entity.id
_entity.type
_entity.pdbx_description
1 polymer ?
#
loop_
_entity_poly.entity_id
_entity_poly.type
_entity_poly.pdbx_seq_one_letter_code
_entity_poly.pdbx_strand_id
1 'polypeptide(L)'
;MDDDDRADGSDGLEPVPSKVLVDEDRDDVVEAMSLEEREEALNRSRWNVFMFLGIAVILFGFALFPMPFSADYQSSLGGAQATKDVGLIWGVPIAGDDITDVPVRVDIAIDQPPPTHSELVAFMIQTADCTDSAALSDGQVAAENGSSDHGYATTMGRVTAGSEEQFRFRVDPGQYCLIVKFLDIDGQNADQSGTGTVEIDGRVWPNQAIGGLFGLVAVVLAALSFVGAQRHGNEYRSMKQPKEASVESTVLAAAGPSGPPAAGPSGPPSAGPSGPPTATEAPAPSEGPTVLQEDEDGTAWLDAGNGYVHRRMPDGDFDQTVFVPNPDGDGFVPHEG
;
A
#
# COMPACT_ATOMS: atom_id res chain seq x y z
N MET A 1 80.02 -5.43 5.11
CA MET A 1 80.96 -4.70 4.26
C MET A 1 80.19 -4.32 3.02
N ASP A 2 79.64 -3.14 2.83
CA ASP A 2 79.51 -1.86 3.55
C ASP A 2 78.42 -1.15 2.70
N ASP A 3 77.30 -0.74 3.28
CA ASP A 3 77.01 0.62 3.77
C ASP A 3 76.74 1.69 2.69
N ASP A 4 75.93 2.66 3.13
CA ASP A 4 75.50 3.94 2.57
C ASP A 4 74.24 3.93 1.66
N ASP A 5 73.06 4.27 2.18
CA ASP A 5 72.54 5.58 2.64
C ASP A 5 72.05 6.51 1.51
N ARG A 6 70.75 6.84 1.52
CA ARG A 6 70.25 8.15 2.02
C ARG A 6 68.84 8.50 1.48
N ALA A 7 67.95 8.78 2.44
CA ALA A 7 66.80 9.71 2.56
C ALA A 7 66.26 10.45 1.30
N ASP A 8 64.98 10.80 1.16
CA ASP A 8 64.09 11.52 2.08
C ASP A 8 62.71 11.67 1.42
N GLY A 9 61.65 11.90 2.20
CA GLY A 9 60.46 12.59 1.68
C GLY A 9 59.13 12.17 2.29
N SER A 10 58.70 12.90 3.34
CA SER A 10 57.30 13.29 3.68
C SER A 10 56.25 12.17 3.86
N ASP A 11 55.35 12.16 4.83
CA ASP A 11 54.85 13.20 5.72
C ASP A 11 54.12 12.46 6.86
N GLY A 12 54.21 12.97 8.08
CA GLY A 12 53.47 12.44 9.21
C GLY A 12 51.98 12.66 9.02
N LEU A 13 51.20 11.60 8.81
CA LEU A 13 49.75 11.67 8.99
C LEU A 13 49.42 11.56 10.49
N GLU A 14 49.20 12.72 11.10
CA GLU A 14 48.48 12.82 12.37
C GLU A 14 47.06 12.23 12.22
N PRO A 15 46.55 11.50 13.22
CA PRO A 15 45.16 11.02 13.19
C PRO A 15 44.21 12.21 13.36
N VAL A 16 43.48 12.53 12.30
CA VAL A 16 42.40 13.52 12.28
C VAL A 16 41.35 13.12 13.33
N PRO A 17 41.02 13.98 14.32
CA PRO A 17 39.93 13.68 15.23
C PRO A 17 38.62 13.80 14.44
N SER A 18 37.95 12.67 14.25
CA SER A 18 36.57 12.58 13.78
C SER A 18 35.64 13.20 14.82
N LYS A 19 35.60 14.53 14.88
CA LYS A 19 34.45 15.22 15.43
C LYS A 19 33.34 15.07 14.40
N VAL A 20 32.49 14.09 14.64
CA VAL A 20 31.10 14.14 14.19
C VAL A 20 30.58 15.50 14.63
N LEU A 21 30.52 16.44 13.70
CA LEU A 21 29.70 17.63 13.85
C LEU A 21 28.27 17.10 13.86
N VAL A 22 27.80 16.79 15.07
CA VAL A 22 26.38 16.79 15.37
C VAL A 22 25.90 18.17 14.93
N ASP A 23 24.97 18.21 13.98
CA ASP A 23 24.27 19.40 13.51
C ASP A 23 23.58 20.10 14.71
N GLU A 24 24.34 20.81 15.54
CA GLU A 24 23.80 21.64 16.64
C GLU A 24 23.12 22.89 16.06
N ASP A 25 23.51 23.32 14.85
CA ASP A 25 22.88 24.45 14.14
C ASP A 25 21.52 24.12 13.50
N ARG A 26 21.09 22.85 13.53
CA ARG A 26 19.77 22.45 13.00
C ARG A 26 18.66 22.59 14.03
N ASP A 27 19.00 22.65 15.32
CA ASP A 27 18.02 22.93 16.38
C ASP A 27 17.72 24.44 16.46
N ASP A 28 18.67 25.30 16.10
CA ASP A 28 18.51 26.77 16.08
C ASP A 28 17.60 27.28 14.95
N VAL A 29 17.47 26.55 13.84
CA VAL A 29 16.48 26.87 12.78
C VAL A 29 15.06 26.41 13.16
N VAL A 30 14.94 25.47 14.10
CA VAL A 30 13.66 24.92 14.58
C VAL A 30 13.04 25.80 15.68
N GLU A 31 13.84 26.65 16.34
CA GLU A 31 13.40 27.56 17.40
C GLU A 31 12.74 28.87 16.94
N ALA A 32 12.76 29.21 15.64
CA ALA A 32 12.19 30.46 15.14
C ALA A 32 10.89 30.31 14.32
N MET A 33 10.29 29.12 14.23
CA MET A 33 9.01 28.97 13.53
C MET A 33 7.85 29.36 14.45
N SER A 34 7.07 30.34 14.00
CA SER A 34 5.85 30.81 14.63
C SER A 34 4.80 29.69 14.73
N LEU A 35 3.85 29.81 15.68
CA LEU A 35 2.79 28.82 15.88
C LEU A 35 1.97 28.57 14.61
N GLU A 36 1.84 29.58 13.75
CA GLU A 36 1.12 29.52 12.47
C GLU A 36 1.89 28.70 11.43
N GLU A 37 3.21 28.87 11.33
CA GLU A 37 4.08 28.06 10.45
C GLU A 37 4.08 26.59 10.85
N ARG A 38 3.95 26.28 12.14
CA ARG A 38 3.83 24.90 12.64
C ARG A 38 2.47 24.26 12.34
N GLU A 39 1.38 25.03 12.35
CA GLU A 39 0.06 24.56 11.90
C GLU A 39 0.05 24.27 10.40
N GLU A 40 0.66 25.13 9.59
CA GLU A 40 0.83 24.89 8.15
C GLU A 40 1.71 23.67 7.87
N ALA A 41 2.80 23.49 8.61
CA ALA A 41 3.68 22.32 8.49
C ALA A 41 2.93 21.02 8.86
N LEU A 42 2.10 21.06 9.91
CA LEU A 42 1.25 19.92 10.29
C LEU A 42 0.19 19.61 9.25
N ASN A 43 -0.48 20.62 8.71
CA ASN A 43 -1.51 20.42 7.70
C ASN A 43 -0.89 19.90 6.39
N ARG A 44 0.25 20.46 5.95
CA ARG A 44 1.02 19.99 4.80
C ARG A 44 1.50 18.55 4.98
N SER A 45 1.99 18.21 6.17
CA SER A 45 2.42 16.85 6.48
C SER A 45 1.26 15.84 6.41
N ARG A 46 0.09 16.16 6.97
CA ARG A 46 -1.12 15.33 6.86
C ARG A 46 -1.57 15.18 5.40
N TRP A 47 -1.54 16.25 4.63
CA TRP A 47 -1.90 16.23 3.21
C TRP A 47 -0.92 15.37 2.38
N ASN A 48 0.38 15.45 2.67
CA ASN A 48 1.39 14.61 2.04
C ASN A 48 1.15 13.12 2.32
N VAL A 49 0.80 12.75 3.56
CA VAL A 49 0.46 11.35 3.90
C VAL A 49 -0.69 10.85 3.02
N PHE A 50 -1.80 11.60 2.93
CA PHE A 50 -2.95 11.22 2.11
C PHE A 50 -2.62 11.19 0.61
N MET A 51 -1.82 12.14 0.12
CA MET A 51 -1.37 12.16 -1.27
C MET A 51 -0.55 10.91 -1.60
N PHE A 52 0.47 10.59 -0.79
CA PHE A 52 1.32 9.42 -1.04
C PHE A 52 0.56 8.11 -0.90
N LEU A 53 -0.37 8.01 0.07
CA LEU A 53 -1.25 6.85 0.19
C LEU A 53 -2.18 6.72 -1.02
N GLY A 54 -2.79 7.82 -1.47
CA GLY A 54 -3.65 7.85 -2.65
C GLY A 54 -2.91 7.43 -3.91
N ILE A 55 -1.69 7.95 -4.12
CA ILE A 55 -0.81 7.55 -5.22
C ILE A 55 -0.42 6.07 -5.10
N ALA A 56 -0.07 5.59 -3.92
CA ALA A 56 0.25 4.18 -3.71
C ALA A 56 -0.92 3.28 -4.11
N VAL A 57 -2.15 3.61 -3.70
CA VAL A 57 -3.35 2.86 -4.08
C VAL A 57 -3.55 2.86 -5.60
N ILE A 58 -3.37 3.99 -6.27
CA ILE A 58 -3.47 4.08 -7.73
C ILE A 58 -2.40 3.20 -8.41
N LEU A 59 -1.15 3.31 -7.97
CA LEU A 59 -0.02 2.55 -8.54
C LEU A 59 -0.17 1.04 -8.33
N PHE A 60 -0.58 0.60 -7.13
CA PHE A 60 -0.88 -0.80 -6.86
C PHE A 60 -2.10 -1.28 -7.64
N GLY A 61 -3.11 -0.42 -7.82
CA GLY A 61 -4.23 -0.71 -8.72
C GLY A 61 -3.73 -1.04 -10.12
N PHE A 62 -2.96 -0.14 -10.75
CA PHE A 62 -2.41 -0.37 -12.08
C PHE A 62 -1.46 -1.58 -12.17
N ALA A 63 -0.76 -1.94 -11.08
CA ALA A 63 0.09 -3.12 -11.03
C ALA A 63 -0.70 -4.46 -11.05
N LEU A 64 -1.95 -4.44 -10.58
CA LEU A 64 -2.80 -5.64 -10.48
C LEU A 64 -3.63 -5.92 -11.73
N PHE A 65 -4.01 -4.88 -12.48
CA PHE A 65 -4.85 -5.03 -13.68
C PHE A 65 -4.01 -5.46 -14.89
N PRO A 66 -4.23 -6.68 -15.43
CA PRO A 66 -3.59 -7.08 -16.66
C PRO A 66 -4.20 -6.37 -17.87
N MET A 67 -3.42 -6.29 -18.95
CA MET A 67 -3.94 -6.06 -20.28
C MET A 67 -4.35 -7.40 -20.90
N PRO A 68 -5.65 -7.60 -21.20
CA PRO A 68 -6.12 -8.79 -21.87
C PRO A 68 -5.87 -8.73 -23.38
N PHE A 69 -5.65 -9.88 -23.99
CA PHE A 69 -5.64 -10.05 -25.43
C PHE A 69 -6.21 -11.42 -25.78
N SER A 70 -6.71 -11.60 -27.00
CA SER A 70 -7.15 -12.89 -27.51
C SER A 70 -6.48 -13.20 -28.84
N ALA A 71 -6.33 -14.49 -29.13
CA ALA A 71 -5.74 -14.97 -30.37
C ALA A 71 -6.67 -15.97 -31.06
N ASP A 72 -6.87 -15.78 -32.36
CA ASP A 72 -7.69 -16.68 -33.16
C ASP A 72 -6.85 -17.85 -33.67
N TYR A 73 -7.32 -19.07 -33.40
CA TYR A 73 -6.68 -20.28 -33.91
C TYR A 73 -7.13 -20.55 -35.35
N GLN A 74 -6.23 -20.38 -36.32
CA GLN A 74 -6.54 -20.47 -37.75
C GLN A 74 -5.55 -21.32 -38.53
N SER A 75 -5.96 -21.74 -39.73
CA SER A 75 -5.08 -22.44 -40.67
C SER A 75 -4.15 -21.42 -41.36
N SER A 76 -2.84 -21.59 -41.26
CA SER A 76 -1.86 -20.77 -42.00
C SER A 76 -0.99 -21.62 -42.93
N LEU A 77 -0.23 -20.97 -43.82
CA LEU A 77 0.82 -21.65 -44.57
C LEU A 77 1.85 -22.19 -43.58
N GLY A 78 1.93 -23.52 -43.46
CA GLY A 78 2.79 -24.21 -42.49
C GLY A 78 2.03 -25.05 -41.45
N GLY A 79 0.70 -24.98 -41.38
CA GLY A 79 -0.13 -25.75 -40.45
C GLY A 79 -1.12 -24.88 -39.69
N ALA A 80 -1.92 -25.48 -38.81
CA ALA A 80 -2.84 -24.73 -37.97
C ALA A 80 -2.13 -24.16 -36.75
N GLN A 81 -2.19 -22.84 -36.59
CA GLN A 81 -1.60 -22.12 -35.49
C GLN A 81 -2.36 -20.82 -35.23
N ALA A 82 -2.41 -20.39 -33.98
CA ALA A 82 -2.73 -19.02 -33.66
C ALA A 82 -1.45 -18.19 -33.71
N THR A 83 -1.49 -17.03 -34.35
CA THR A 83 -0.42 -16.05 -34.31
C THR A 83 -1.03 -14.70 -33.99
N LYS A 84 -0.56 -14.07 -32.92
CA LYS A 84 -1.11 -12.80 -32.44
C LYS A 84 0.00 -11.85 -32.03
N ASP A 85 -0.08 -10.63 -32.54
CA ASP A 85 0.68 -9.50 -32.01
C ASP A 85 0.11 -9.10 -30.64
N VAL A 86 0.92 -9.31 -29.60
CA VAL A 86 0.60 -8.92 -28.21
C VAL A 86 0.83 -7.42 -28.00
N GLY A 87 1.55 -6.77 -28.92
CA GLY A 87 1.91 -5.37 -28.88
C GLY A 87 3.18 -5.10 -28.08
N LEU A 88 3.42 -3.81 -27.84
CA LEU A 88 4.57 -3.34 -27.06
C LEU A 88 4.30 -3.54 -25.56
N ILE A 89 5.06 -4.45 -24.96
CA ILE A 89 5.22 -4.57 -23.52
C ILE A 89 6.24 -3.52 -23.08
N TRP A 90 5.80 -2.54 -22.30
CA TRP A 90 6.65 -1.44 -21.87
C TRP A 90 7.41 -1.77 -20.58
N GLY A 91 8.63 -1.25 -20.45
CA GLY A 91 9.48 -1.47 -19.28
C GLY A 91 10.95 -1.18 -19.57
N VAL A 92 11.82 -1.47 -18.60
CA VAL A 92 13.27 -1.41 -18.76
C VAL A 92 13.75 -2.83 -19.04
N PRO A 93 14.25 -3.14 -20.25
CA PRO A 93 14.78 -4.47 -20.55
C PRO A 93 16.11 -4.64 -19.85
N ILE A 94 16.20 -5.64 -18.99
CA ILE A 94 17.43 -6.02 -18.30
C ILE A 94 17.61 -7.50 -18.60
N ALA A 95 18.73 -7.85 -19.22
CA ALA A 95 18.92 -9.21 -19.73
C ALA A 95 19.00 -10.24 -18.59
N GLY A 96 18.26 -11.33 -18.75
CA GLY A 96 18.22 -12.47 -17.84
C GLY A 96 16.94 -12.50 -16.99
N ASP A 97 16.78 -13.55 -16.17
CA ASP A 97 15.62 -13.66 -15.30
C ASP A 97 15.70 -12.64 -14.15
N ASP A 98 14.90 -11.58 -14.20
CA ASP A 98 14.93 -10.54 -13.16
C ASP A 98 13.56 -9.94 -12.78
N ILE A 99 13.59 -8.82 -12.05
CA ILE A 99 12.40 -8.17 -11.50
C ILE A 99 11.64 -7.33 -12.54
N THR A 100 12.27 -7.05 -13.68
CA THR A 100 11.69 -6.29 -14.79
C THR A 100 10.95 -7.18 -15.77
N ASP A 101 11.16 -8.50 -15.69
CA ASP A 101 10.39 -9.51 -16.41
C ASP A 101 8.89 -9.30 -16.21
N VAL A 102 8.20 -9.18 -17.32
CA VAL A 102 6.76 -9.04 -17.35
C VAL A 102 6.14 -10.43 -17.33
N PRO A 103 5.30 -10.76 -16.33
CA PRO A 103 4.59 -12.02 -16.35
C PRO A 103 3.47 -11.96 -17.39
N VAL A 104 3.39 -13.02 -18.18
CA VAL A 104 2.32 -13.26 -19.14
C VAL A 104 1.68 -14.60 -18.83
N ARG A 105 0.35 -14.63 -18.87
CA ARG A 105 -0.42 -15.87 -18.75
C ARG A 105 -1.24 -16.05 -20.00
N VAL A 106 -1.23 -17.26 -20.53
CA VAL A 106 -2.03 -17.64 -21.69
C VAL A 106 -2.86 -18.85 -21.27
N ASP A 107 -4.17 -18.68 -21.29
CA ASP A 107 -5.16 -19.70 -20.97
C ASP A 107 -5.77 -20.16 -22.30
N ILE A 108 -5.77 -21.47 -22.54
CA ILE A 108 -6.19 -22.07 -23.80
C ILE A 108 -7.30 -23.06 -23.50
N ALA A 109 -8.52 -22.75 -23.92
CA ALA A 109 -9.66 -23.65 -23.82
C ALA A 109 -9.82 -24.44 -25.12
N ILE A 110 -9.84 -25.76 -24.99
CA ILE A 110 -9.74 -26.68 -26.13
C ILE A 110 -10.99 -27.55 -26.17
N ASP A 111 -11.90 -27.30 -27.11
CA ASP A 111 -13.09 -28.12 -27.27
C ASP A 111 -12.72 -29.51 -27.81
N GLN A 112 -12.09 -29.57 -28.98
CA GLN A 112 -11.58 -30.81 -29.57
C GLN A 112 -10.17 -30.56 -30.15
N PRO A 113 -9.12 -31.21 -29.62
CA PRO A 113 -7.79 -31.10 -30.19
C PRO A 113 -7.65 -31.94 -31.46
N PRO A 114 -6.68 -31.63 -32.35
CA PRO A 114 -6.46 -32.40 -33.56
C PRO A 114 -6.09 -33.87 -33.28
N PRO A 115 -6.60 -34.87 -34.01
CA PRO A 115 -6.43 -36.28 -33.64
C PRO A 115 -4.98 -36.78 -33.66
N THR A 116 -4.12 -36.17 -34.47
CA THR A 116 -2.71 -36.57 -34.59
C THR A 116 -1.80 -35.90 -33.56
N HIS A 117 -2.27 -34.91 -32.80
CA HIS A 117 -1.38 -34.17 -31.89
C HIS A 117 -0.72 -35.05 -30.82
N SER A 118 0.50 -34.71 -30.45
CA SER A 118 1.29 -35.29 -29.35
C SER A 118 1.37 -34.32 -28.18
N GLU A 119 1.46 -33.01 -28.45
CA GLU A 119 1.59 -31.94 -27.45
C GLU A 119 1.02 -30.61 -27.98
N LEU A 120 0.78 -29.68 -27.04
CA LEU A 120 0.42 -28.30 -27.31
C LEU A 120 1.56 -27.41 -26.86
N VAL A 121 2.03 -26.54 -27.75
CA VAL A 121 3.13 -25.61 -27.50
C VAL A 121 2.69 -24.17 -27.66
N ALA A 122 3.26 -23.31 -26.85
CA ALA A 122 3.08 -21.88 -26.90
C ALA A 122 4.44 -21.16 -26.84
N PHE A 123 4.61 -20.19 -27.74
CA PHE A 123 5.82 -19.40 -27.88
C PHE A 123 5.50 -17.92 -27.72
N MET A 124 6.36 -17.21 -27.01
CA MET A 124 6.40 -15.75 -27.00
C MET A 124 7.68 -15.30 -27.68
N ILE A 125 7.56 -14.81 -28.92
CA ILE A 125 8.72 -14.43 -29.72
C ILE A 125 8.86 -12.92 -29.75
N GLN A 126 9.98 -12.39 -29.24
CA GLN A 126 10.30 -10.99 -29.38
C GLN A 126 10.61 -10.67 -30.85
N THR A 127 9.74 -9.92 -31.51
CA THR A 127 9.94 -9.40 -32.86
C THR A 127 9.00 -8.21 -33.09
N ALA A 128 9.41 -7.29 -33.97
CA ALA A 128 8.60 -6.13 -34.34
C ALA A 128 7.51 -6.45 -35.37
N ASP A 129 7.62 -7.60 -36.06
CA ASP A 129 6.70 -7.98 -37.12
C ASP A 129 6.33 -9.47 -37.01
N CYS A 130 5.08 -9.75 -36.66
CA CYS A 130 4.53 -11.11 -36.59
C CYS A 130 4.26 -11.75 -37.97
N THR A 131 4.62 -11.07 -39.07
CA THR A 131 4.54 -11.60 -40.43
C THR A 131 5.90 -12.05 -40.97
N ASP A 132 7.00 -11.70 -40.29
CA ASP A 132 8.35 -12.15 -40.65
C ASP A 132 8.58 -13.60 -40.20
N SER A 133 8.32 -14.54 -41.12
CA SER A 133 8.48 -15.97 -40.86
C SER A 133 9.90 -16.38 -40.49
N ALA A 134 10.94 -15.65 -40.94
CA ALA A 134 12.32 -15.97 -40.60
C ALA A 134 12.60 -15.61 -39.14
N ALA A 135 12.24 -14.39 -38.73
CA ALA A 135 12.36 -13.96 -37.35
C ALA A 135 11.55 -14.85 -36.37
N LEU A 136 10.34 -15.26 -36.76
CA LEU A 136 9.53 -16.16 -35.95
C LEU A 136 10.13 -17.57 -35.84
N SER A 137 10.76 -18.07 -36.90
CA SER A 137 11.41 -19.39 -36.89
C SER A 137 12.69 -19.37 -36.04
N ASP A 138 13.55 -18.36 -36.23
CA ASP A 138 14.78 -18.21 -35.46
C ASP A 138 14.47 -17.98 -33.97
N GLY A 139 13.44 -17.19 -33.68
CA GLY A 139 12.95 -16.96 -32.33
C GLY A 139 12.41 -18.22 -31.65
N GLN A 140 11.69 -19.10 -32.37
CA GLN A 140 11.23 -20.39 -31.82
C GLN A 140 12.42 -21.25 -31.38
N VAL A 141 13.47 -21.33 -32.20
CA VAL A 141 14.71 -22.05 -31.86
C VAL A 141 15.40 -21.41 -30.65
N ALA A 142 15.43 -20.08 -30.55
CA ALA A 142 16.01 -19.40 -29.39
C ALA A 142 15.21 -19.66 -28.10
N ALA A 143 13.88 -19.68 -28.19
CA ALA A 143 12.98 -19.97 -27.08
C ALA A 143 13.16 -21.41 -26.55
N GLU A 144 13.24 -22.40 -27.44
CA GLU A 144 13.50 -23.80 -27.09
C GLU A 144 14.87 -24.00 -26.43
N ASN A 145 15.85 -23.18 -26.79
CA ASN A 145 17.19 -23.18 -26.20
C ASN A 145 17.27 -22.41 -24.86
N GLY A 146 16.17 -21.83 -24.37
CA GLY A 146 16.10 -21.14 -23.08
C GLY A 146 16.67 -19.73 -23.08
N SER A 147 16.47 -18.97 -24.17
CA SER A 147 16.73 -17.53 -24.18
C SER A 147 15.84 -16.79 -23.16
N SER A 148 16.36 -15.73 -22.54
CA SER A 148 15.59 -14.81 -21.66
C SER A 148 14.59 -13.96 -22.42
N ASP A 149 14.90 -13.63 -23.67
CA ASP A 149 14.17 -12.67 -24.48
C ASP A 149 12.99 -13.34 -25.21
N HIS A 150 12.89 -14.66 -25.12
CA HIS A 150 11.85 -15.46 -25.76
C HIS A 150 11.23 -16.45 -24.75
N GLY A 151 9.91 -16.60 -24.80
CA GLY A 151 9.20 -17.55 -23.96
C GLY A 151 8.89 -18.85 -24.70
N TYR A 152 9.11 -19.99 -24.04
CA TYR A 152 8.67 -21.31 -24.52
C TYR A 152 7.95 -22.07 -23.40
N ALA A 153 6.80 -22.66 -23.73
CA ALA A 153 6.07 -23.56 -22.86
C ALA A 153 5.39 -24.66 -23.67
N THR A 154 5.37 -25.87 -23.13
CA THR A 154 4.69 -27.04 -23.73
C THR A 154 3.90 -27.80 -22.68
N THR A 155 2.86 -28.51 -23.09
CA THR A 155 2.15 -29.48 -22.24
C THR A 155 3.01 -30.72 -22.01
N MET A 156 2.79 -31.41 -20.89
CA MET A 156 3.42 -32.72 -20.64
C MET A 156 2.69 -33.83 -21.40
N GLY A 157 2.65 -33.71 -22.74
CA GLY A 157 2.03 -34.67 -23.65
C GLY A 157 0.65 -34.26 -24.15
N ARG A 158 -0.13 -35.26 -24.56
CA ARG A 158 -1.36 -35.08 -25.32
C ARG A 158 -2.45 -34.41 -24.49
N VAL A 159 -3.13 -33.46 -25.11
CA VAL A 159 -4.20 -32.70 -24.50
C VAL A 159 -5.54 -33.40 -24.74
N THR A 160 -6.46 -33.28 -23.78
CA THR A 160 -7.77 -33.94 -23.85
C THR A 160 -8.84 -32.97 -24.36
N ALA A 161 -9.86 -33.48 -25.04
CA ALA A 161 -11.02 -32.69 -25.41
C ALA A 161 -11.72 -32.10 -24.17
N GLY A 162 -12.10 -30.82 -24.24
CA GLY A 162 -12.72 -30.06 -23.18
C GLY A 162 -11.78 -29.62 -22.05
N SER A 163 -10.46 -29.70 -22.23
CA SER A 163 -9.49 -29.23 -21.22
C SER A 163 -9.13 -27.75 -21.40
N GLU A 164 -8.67 -27.16 -20.32
CA GLU A 164 -8.11 -25.80 -20.28
C GLU A 164 -6.65 -25.91 -19.83
N GLU A 165 -5.74 -25.44 -20.69
CA GLU A 165 -4.31 -25.45 -20.43
C GLU A 165 -3.82 -24.04 -20.16
N GLN A 166 -3.02 -23.85 -19.11
CA GLN A 166 -2.47 -22.56 -18.74
C GLN A 166 -0.95 -22.55 -18.89
N PHE A 167 -0.46 -21.65 -19.74
CA PHE A 167 0.97 -21.33 -19.87
C PHE A 167 1.31 -20.04 -19.15
N ARG A 168 2.50 -20.01 -18.54
CA ARG A 168 3.04 -18.84 -17.85
C ARG A 168 4.41 -18.54 -18.40
N PHE A 169 4.60 -17.29 -18.78
CA PHE A 169 5.86 -16.78 -19.30
C PHE A 169 6.36 -15.64 -18.41
N ARG A 170 7.67 -15.47 -18.40
CA ARG A 170 8.37 -14.28 -17.92
C ARG A 170 9.22 -13.82 -19.09
N VAL A 171 8.97 -12.60 -19.54
CA VAL A 171 9.62 -12.06 -20.74
C VAL A 171 10.06 -10.63 -20.48
N ASP A 172 11.20 -10.28 -21.05
CA ASP A 172 11.72 -8.91 -21.04
C ASP A 172 10.73 -7.93 -21.70
N PRO A 173 10.72 -6.65 -21.32
CA PRO A 173 10.01 -5.61 -22.08
C PRO A 173 10.39 -5.57 -23.57
N GLY A 174 9.39 -5.54 -24.46
CA GLY A 174 9.60 -5.60 -25.90
C GLY A 174 8.31 -5.80 -26.68
N GLN A 175 8.42 -5.95 -28.01
CA GLN A 175 7.29 -6.32 -28.86
C GLN A 175 7.27 -7.83 -29.03
N TYR A 176 6.12 -8.45 -28.78
CA TYR A 176 5.99 -9.91 -28.78
C TYR A 176 4.88 -10.41 -29.70
N CYS A 177 5.18 -11.53 -30.35
CA CYS A 177 4.22 -12.34 -31.06
C CYS A 177 3.97 -13.62 -30.26
N LEU A 178 2.70 -13.86 -29.91
CA LEU A 178 2.26 -15.15 -29.38
C LEU A 178 2.03 -16.11 -30.55
N ILE A 179 2.62 -17.30 -30.47
CA ILE A 179 2.30 -18.42 -31.35
C ILE A 179 1.82 -19.59 -30.51
N VAL A 180 0.65 -20.13 -30.83
CA VAL A 180 0.13 -21.37 -30.23
C VAL A 180 -0.14 -22.38 -31.33
N LYS A 181 0.40 -23.58 -31.19
CA LYS A 181 0.26 -24.65 -32.19
C LYS A 181 0.27 -26.03 -31.53
N PHE A 182 -0.43 -26.97 -32.14
CA PHE A 182 -0.34 -28.38 -31.76
C PHE A 182 0.76 -29.04 -32.57
N LEU A 183 1.61 -29.82 -31.92
CA LEU A 183 2.64 -30.62 -32.59
C LEU A 183 2.20 -32.08 -32.66
N ASP A 184 2.64 -32.79 -33.71
CA ASP A 184 2.53 -34.25 -33.87
C ASP A 184 3.76 -34.95 -33.24
N ILE A 185 3.78 -36.28 -33.24
CA ILE A 185 4.87 -37.11 -32.73
C ILE A 185 6.22 -36.84 -33.43
N ASP A 186 6.17 -36.32 -34.67
CA ASP A 186 7.34 -35.94 -35.45
C ASP A 186 7.80 -34.49 -35.19
N GLY A 187 7.18 -33.78 -34.23
CA GLY A 187 7.48 -32.38 -33.92
C GLY A 187 7.04 -31.37 -35.00
N GLN A 188 6.20 -31.80 -35.94
CA GLN A 188 5.59 -30.96 -36.97
C GLN A 188 4.22 -30.47 -36.53
N ASN A 189 3.70 -29.41 -37.17
CA ASN A 189 2.35 -28.95 -36.89
C ASN A 189 1.32 -30.06 -37.16
N ALA A 190 0.47 -30.36 -36.17
CA ALA A 190 -0.55 -31.38 -36.25
C ALA A 190 -1.59 -31.04 -37.32
N ASP A 191 -2.17 -32.07 -37.95
CA ASP A 191 -3.23 -31.89 -38.94
C ASP A 191 -4.49 -31.36 -38.26
N GLN A 192 -5.02 -30.23 -38.74
CA GLN A 192 -6.21 -29.58 -38.19
C GLN A 192 -7.51 -30.36 -38.46
N SER A 193 -7.46 -31.44 -39.24
CA SER A 193 -8.65 -32.22 -39.57
C SER A 193 -9.33 -32.75 -38.31
N GLY A 194 -10.53 -32.24 -38.02
CA GLY A 194 -11.29 -32.62 -36.82
C GLY A 194 -10.95 -31.83 -35.54
N THR A 195 -10.11 -30.79 -35.62
CA THR A 195 -9.97 -29.83 -34.51
C THR A 195 -11.26 -29.02 -34.36
N GLY A 196 -11.76 -28.94 -33.14
CA GLY A 196 -12.88 -28.10 -32.74
C GLY A 196 -12.46 -26.65 -32.54
N THR A 197 -13.30 -25.88 -31.85
CA THR A 197 -12.96 -24.50 -31.49
C THR A 197 -11.87 -24.47 -30.41
N VAL A 198 -10.86 -23.64 -30.62
CA VAL A 198 -9.78 -23.38 -29.65
C VAL A 198 -9.84 -21.90 -29.32
N GLU A 199 -10.11 -21.58 -28.05
CA GLU A 199 -10.15 -20.22 -27.54
C GLU A 199 -8.86 -19.94 -26.78
N ILE A 200 -8.22 -18.81 -27.08
CA ILE A 200 -6.91 -18.44 -26.52
C ILE A 200 -7.06 -17.05 -25.93
N ASP A 201 -6.97 -16.99 -24.60
CA ASP A 201 -7.02 -15.77 -23.82
C ASP A 201 -5.67 -15.52 -23.16
N GLY A 202 -5.16 -14.31 -23.35
CA GLY A 202 -3.89 -13.87 -22.83
C GLY A 202 -4.04 -12.70 -21.87
N ARG A 203 -3.18 -12.66 -20.85
CA ARG A 203 -3.11 -11.60 -19.85
C ARG A 203 -1.66 -11.20 -19.63
N VAL A 204 -1.35 -9.91 -19.78
CA VAL A 204 -0.01 -9.34 -19.59
C VAL A 204 -0.05 -8.35 -18.43
N TRP A 205 0.93 -8.39 -17.52
CA TRP A 205 1.04 -7.45 -16.40
C TRP A 205 2.27 -6.54 -16.50
N PRO A 206 2.35 -5.61 -17.48
CA PRO A 206 3.56 -4.81 -17.69
C PRO A 206 3.82 -3.81 -16.56
N ASN A 207 2.75 -3.38 -15.90
CA ASN A 207 2.83 -2.38 -14.85
C ASN A 207 3.24 -2.98 -13.50
N GLN A 208 3.39 -4.31 -13.38
CA GLN A 208 3.58 -4.94 -12.09
C GLN A 208 4.90 -4.52 -11.43
N ALA A 209 6.00 -4.55 -12.19
CA ALA A 209 7.32 -4.17 -11.68
C ALA A 209 7.36 -2.68 -11.33
N ILE A 210 6.92 -1.83 -12.27
CA ILE A 210 7.00 -0.37 -12.15
C ILE A 210 6.01 0.16 -11.11
N GLY A 211 4.74 -0.22 -11.22
CA GLY A 211 3.69 0.16 -10.28
C GLY A 211 3.93 -0.40 -8.89
N GLY A 212 4.43 -1.63 -8.78
CA GLY A 212 4.81 -2.25 -7.50
C GLY A 212 5.97 -1.51 -6.81
N LEU A 213 7.05 -1.21 -7.55
CA LEU A 213 8.22 -0.51 -7.02
C LEU A 213 7.86 0.91 -6.57
N PHE A 214 7.23 1.71 -7.44
CA PHE A 214 6.85 3.08 -7.11
C PHE A 214 5.74 3.13 -6.04
N GLY A 215 4.84 2.15 -6.03
CA GLY A 215 3.83 1.99 -4.97
C GLY A 215 4.49 1.76 -3.60
N LEU A 216 5.50 0.90 -3.54
CA LEU A 216 6.28 0.66 -2.32
C LEU A 216 7.00 1.92 -1.86
N VAL A 217 7.67 2.63 -2.77
CA VAL A 217 8.34 3.91 -2.45
C VAL A 217 7.33 4.93 -1.90
N ALA A 218 6.14 5.05 -2.49
CA ALA A 218 5.08 5.92 -2.00
C ALA A 218 4.60 5.53 -0.59
N VAL A 219 4.48 4.23 -0.29
CA VAL A 219 4.15 3.75 1.06
C VAL A 219 5.24 4.12 2.07
N VAL A 220 6.52 3.99 1.70
CA VAL A 220 7.64 4.41 2.57
C VAL A 220 7.60 5.91 2.83
N LEU A 221 7.34 6.74 1.80
CA LEU A 221 7.20 8.19 1.96
C LEU A 221 5.98 8.56 2.80
N ALA A 222 4.86 7.83 2.67
CA ALA A 222 3.69 7.99 3.54
C ALA A 222 4.04 7.68 5.01
N ALA A 223 4.80 6.62 5.27
CA ALA A 223 5.25 6.29 6.62
C ALA A 223 6.17 7.36 7.22
N LEU A 224 7.15 7.85 6.45
CA LEU A 224 8.06 8.91 6.90
C LEU A 224 7.33 10.24 7.16
N SER A 225 6.38 10.59 6.30
CA SER A 225 5.55 11.79 6.50
C SER A 225 4.63 11.66 7.71
N PHE A 226 4.12 10.46 8.01
CA PHE A 226 3.35 10.20 9.22
C PHE A 226 4.19 10.35 10.49
N VAL A 227 5.42 9.81 10.51
CA VAL A 227 6.35 10.00 11.65
C VAL A 227 6.67 11.47 11.85
N GLY A 228 6.90 12.22 10.76
CA GLY A 228 7.09 13.67 10.81
C GLY A 228 5.87 14.42 11.40
N ALA A 229 4.66 14.03 11.00
CA ALA A 229 3.41 14.59 11.52
C ALA A 229 3.27 14.40 13.04
N GLN A 230 3.61 13.21 13.54
CA GLN A 230 3.54 12.90 14.97
C GLN A 230 4.53 13.72 15.80
N ARG A 231 5.76 13.91 15.30
CA ARG A 231 6.79 14.69 16.00
C ARG A 231 6.39 16.16 16.16
N HIS A 232 6.00 16.82 15.06
CA HIS A 232 5.52 18.21 15.13
C HIS A 232 4.21 18.34 15.91
N GLY A 233 3.37 17.31 15.91
CA GLY A 233 2.09 17.33 16.63
C GLY A 233 2.28 17.27 18.15
N ASN A 234 3.26 16.51 18.62
CA ASN A 234 3.62 16.45 20.04
C ASN A 234 4.29 17.76 20.52
N GLU A 235 5.18 18.35 19.73
CA GLU A 235 5.81 19.65 20.03
C GLU A 235 4.78 20.79 20.05
N TYR A 236 3.86 20.82 19.09
CA TYR A 236 2.79 21.82 19.09
C TYR A 236 1.83 21.65 20.29
N ARG A 237 1.50 20.40 20.67
CA ARG A 237 0.70 20.13 21.87
C ARG A 237 1.40 20.54 23.16
N SER A 238 2.72 20.38 23.26
CA SER A 238 3.47 20.80 24.46
C SER A 238 3.56 22.32 24.58
N MET A 239 3.41 23.06 23.48
CA MET A 239 3.42 24.54 23.47
C MET A 239 2.03 25.17 23.60
N LYS A 240 0.97 24.52 23.11
CA LYS A 240 -0.42 24.98 23.32
C LYS A 240 -1.04 24.51 24.64
N GLN A 241 -0.42 23.58 25.37
CA GLN A 241 -0.80 23.37 26.78
C GLN A 241 -0.50 24.66 27.55
N PRO A 242 -1.50 25.38 28.05
CA PRO A 242 -1.23 26.56 28.85
C PRO A 242 -0.44 26.12 30.10
N LYS A 243 0.68 26.80 30.37
CA LYS A 243 1.20 26.95 31.74
C LYS A 243 0.21 27.81 32.54
N GLU A 244 -1.02 27.37 32.68
CA GLU A 244 -1.97 27.95 33.62
C GLU A 244 -2.34 26.85 34.59
N ALA A 245 -1.84 27.05 35.82
CA ALA A 245 -2.38 26.52 37.06
C ALA A 245 -3.27 25.29 36.92
N SER A 246 -2.73 24.11 37.27
CA SER A 246 -3.62 23.02 37.67
C SER A 246 -4.63 23.60 38.67
N VAL A 247 -5.89 23.22 38.50
CA VAL A 247 -7.01 23.64 39.35
C VAL A 247 -6.66 23.48 40.83
N GLU A 248 -5.78 22.52 41.13
CA GLU A 248 -5.18 22.26 42.45
C GLU A 248 -4.42 23.47 43.03
N SER A 249 -3.69 24.23 42.20
CA SER A 249 -2.96 25.42 42.64
C SER A 249 -3.86 26.65 42.85
N THR A 250 -5.00 26.75 42.15
CA THR A 250 -6.04 27.74 42.42
C THR A 250 -6.80 27.42 43.72
N VAL A 251 -7.01 26.13 44.02
CA VAL A 251 -7.62 25.71 45.29
C VAL A 251 -6.65 25.89 46.47
N LEU A 252 -5.34 25.67 46.27
CA LEU A 252 -4.30 25.92 47.28
C LEU A 252 -4.06 27.41 47.54
N ALA A 253 -4.21 28.29 46.54
CA ALA A 253 -4.08 29.74 46.71
C ALA A 253 -5.31 30.38 47.38
N ALA A 254 -6.49 29.75 47.32
CA ALA A 254 -7.68 30.16 48.06
C ALA A 254 -7.59 29.85 49.57
N ALA A 255 -6.56 29.13 50.01
CA ALA A 255 -6.31 28.74 51.40
C ALA A 255 -5.12 29.49 52.03
N GLY A 256 -5.20 30.83 52.13
CA GLY A 256 -4.44 31.62 53.13
C GLY A 256 -3.99 33.01 52.65
N PRO A 257 -3.68 33.98 53.54
CA PRO A 257 -3.64 33.92 55.00
C PRO A 257 -4.67 34.87 55.67
N SER A 258 -5.32 34.43 56.75
CA SER A 258 -6.02 35.33 57.66
C SER A 258 -5.72 34.92 59.08
N GLY A 259 -5.12 35.86 59.83
CA GLY A 259 -4.78 35.72 61.25
C GLY A 259 -6.01 35.63 62.17
N PRO A 260 -5.79 35.43 63.47
CA PRO A 260 -6.68 34.71 64.37
C PRO A 260 -7.88 35.53 64.87
N PRO A 261 -8.97 34.89 65.31
CA PRO A 261 -9.33 35.06 66.72
C PRO A 261 -9.97 33.86 67.44
N ALA A 262 -9.84 33.94 68.77
CA ALA A 262 -10.74 33.51 69.85
C ALA A 262 -10.75 32.04 70.33
N ALA A 263 -10.77 31.95 71.66
CA ALA A 263 -10.54 30.78 72.50
C ALA A 263 -11.84 30.09 72.96
N GLY A 264 -11.84 28.75 72.88
CA GLY A 264 -12.51 27.75 73.75
C GLY A 264 -14.05 27.76 73.94
N PRO A 265 -14.66 26.72 74.58
CA PRO A 265 -14.05 25.56 75.24
C PRO A 265 -14.66 24.15 74.94
N SER A 266 -13.80 23.13 75.08
CA SER A 266 -13.94 21.82 75.78
C SER A 266 -15.18 20.90 75.62
N GLY A 267 -14.93 19.69 75.09
CA GLY A 267 -15.72 18.45 75.27
C GLY A 267 -15.09 17.26 74.51
N PRO A 268 -15.13 16.00 75.01
CA PRO A 268 -13.97 15.07 75.05
C PRO A 268 -13.81 14.09 73.85
N PRO A 269 -12.64 13.41 73.73
CA PRO A 269 -12.32 12.49 72.61
C PRO A 269 -12.51 11.01 72.97
N SER A 270 -13.04 10.21 72.04
CA SER A 270 -12.82 8.75 71.86
C SER A 270 -13.77 8.26 70.76
N ALA A 271 -13.45 7.38 69.80
CA ALA A 271 -12.32 6.48 69.61
C ALA A 271 -12.17 6.18 68.10
N GLY A 272 -10.94 6.07 67.60
CA GLY A 272 -10.60 5.12 66.52
C GLY A 272 -9.93 3.89 67.15
N PRO A 273 -9.26 3.00 66.40
CA PRO A 273 -9.29 2.72 64.96
C PRO A 273 -9.47 1.21 64.65
N SER A 274 -9.66 0.82 63.39
CA SER A 274 -9.15 -0.43 62.76
C SER A 274 -9.60 -0.53 61.29
N GLY A 275 -8.69 -0.25 60.34
CA GLY A 275 -8.84 -0.59 58.91
C GLY A 275 -8.27 -1.99 58.60
N PRO A 276 -7.67 -2.30 57.42
CA PRO A 276 -7.70 -1.71 56.06
C PRO A 276 -7.83 -2.86 54.97
N PRO A 277 -7.39 -2.79 53.68
CA PRO A 277 -7.08 -1.69 52.74
C PRO A 277 -7.75 -1.78 51.33
N THR A 278 -7.79 -0.63 50.66
CA THR A 278 -7.39 -0.32 49.26
C THR A 278 -7.81 -1.21 48.07
N ALA A 279 -8.46 -0.59 47.08
CA ALA A 279 -7.98 -0.56 45.69
C ALA A 279 -8.50 0.70 44.97
N THR A 280 -7.56 1.61 44.73
CA THR A 280 -7.57 2.70 43.74
C THR A 280 -7.31 2.13 42.33
N GLU A 281 -7.61 2.94 41.30
CA GLU A 281 -7.35 2.81 39.85
C GLU A 281 -8.39 1.97 39.06
N ALA A 282 -8.91 2.40 37.91
CA ALA A 282 -8.57 3.51 37.01
C ALA A 282 -9.79 3.86 36.13
N PRO A 283 -9.90 5.09 35.57
CA PRO A 283 -10.84 5.39 34.50
C PRO A 283 -10.17 5.25 33.13
N ALA A 284 -10.71 4.39 32.27
CA ALA A 284 -10.73 4.50 30.80
C ALA A 284 -11.47 3.27 30.23
N PRO A 285 -12.01 3.28 29.00
CA PRO A 285 -12.10 4.36 27.99
C PRO A 285 -13.53 4.54 27.46
N SER A 286 -13.84 5.64 26.78
CA SER A 286 -14.90 5.70 25.73
C SER A 286 -15.03 7.12 25.19
N GLU A 287 -14.41 7.42 24.04
CA GLU A 287 -15.02 8.36 23.09
C GLU A 287 -16.28 7.66 22.55
N GLY A 288 -17.34 7.74 23.33
CA GLY A 288 -18.70 7.46 22.88
C GLY A 288 -19.36 8.80 22.54
N PRO A 289 -20.41 8.80 21.70
CA PRO A 289 -21.10 10.02 21.36
C PRO A 289 -21.62 10.70 22.63
N THR A 290 -21.35 12.00 22.78
CA THR A 290 -21.73 12.80 23.95
C THR A 290 -23.26 12.87 24.02
N VAL A 291 -23.86 12.51 25.16
CA VAL A 291 -25.30 12.69 25.38
C VAL A 291 -25.59 14.18 25.53
N LEU A 292 -26.36 14.75 24.60
CA LEU A 292 -26.78 16.15 24.60
C LEU A 292 -28.03 16.37 25.45
N GLN A 293 -28.98 15.42 25.38
CA GLN A 293 -30.25 15.49 26.09
C GLN A 293 -30.79 14.08 26.32
N GLU A 294 -31.41 13.84 27.48
CA GLU A 294 -32.13 12.61 27.78
C GLU A 294 -33.55 12.99 28.20
N ASP A 295 -34.55 12.46 27.49
CA ASP A 295 -35.96 12.73 27.76
C ASP A 295 -36.47 11.77 28.85
N GLU A 296 -37.50 12.17 29.60
CA GLU A 296 -38.05 11.38 30.73
C GLU A 296 -38.54 9.97 30.32
N ASP A 297 -38.83 9.77 29.02
CA ASP A 297 -39.20 8.47 28.45
C ASP A 297 -38.01 7.53 28.19
N GLY A 298 -36.78 7.94 28.51
CA GLY A 298 -35.55 7.15 28.32
C GLY A 298 -34.92 7.29 26.93
N THR A 299 -35.36 8.27 26.14
CA THR A 299 -34.79 8.58 24.82
C THR A 299 -33.55 9.46 25.00
N ALA A 300 -32.43 9.08 24.40
CA ALA A 300 -31.17 9.83 24.48
C ALA A 300 -30.77 10.42 23.13
N TRP A 301 -30.43 11.70 23.12
CA TRP A 301 -29.93 12.43 21.97
C TRP A 301 -28.41 12.53 22.05
N LEU A 302 -27.74 12.04 21.01
CA LEU A 302 -26.31 11.76 21.00
C LEU A 302 -25.63 12.56 19.91
N ASP A 303 -24.62 13.36 20.28
CA ASP A 303 -23.82 14.14 19.33
C ASP A 303 -22.91 13.23 18.51
N ALA A 304 -23.02 13.33 17.18
CA ALA A 304 -22.17 12.61 16.23
C ALA A 304 -20.83 13.32 15.96
N GLY A 305 -20.59 14.51 16.56
CA GLY A 305 -19.33 15.25 16.47
C GLY A 305 -19.09 15.96 15.14
N ASN A 306 -20.10 15.95 14.25
CA ASN A 306 -20.09 16.55 12.92
C ASN A 306 -21.27 17.52 12.68
N GLY A 307 -21.93 17.98 13.77
CA GLY A 307 -23.08 18.88 13.73
C GLY A 307 -24.43 18.17 13.58
N TYR A 308 -24.44 16.84 13.48
CA TYR A 308 -25.63 16.01 13.44
C TYR A 308 -25.85 15.27 14.78
N VAL A 309 -27.08 14.88 15.02
CA VAL A 309 -27.54 14.25 16.25
C VAL A 309 -28.27 12.96 15.93
N HIS A 310 -27.96 11.90 16.67
CA HIS A 310 -28.66 10.62 16.61
C HIS A 310 -29.60 10.46 17.80
N ARG A 311 -30.76 9.86 17.55
CA ARG A 311 -31.72 9.51 18.59
C ARG A 311 -31.59 8.04 18.95
N ARG A 312 -31.29 7.74 20.22
CA ARG A 312 -31.32 6.39 20.78
C ARG A 312 -32.60 6.19 21.56
N MET A 313 -33.36 5.17 21.21
CA MET A 313 -34.62 4.80 21.84
C MET A 313 -34.37 4.08 23.18
N PRO A 314 -35.39 3.97 24.05
CA PRO A 314 -35.26 3.35 25.38
C PRO A 314 -34.89 1.86 25.34
N ASP A 315 -35.11 1.18 24.21
CA ASP A 315 -34.69 -0.19 23.95
C ASP A 315 -33.21 -0.32 23.57
N GLY A 316 -32.50 0.82 23.44
CA GLY A 316 -31.09 0.91 23.09
C GLY A 316 -30.81 0.96 21.59
N ASP A 317 -31.85 0.88 20.74
CA ASP A 317 -31.69 0.96 19.28
C ASP A 317 -31.62 2.42 18.80
N PHE A 318 -30.98 2.63 17.65
CA PHE A 318 -30.81 3.96 17.05
C PHE A 318 -31.82 4.20 15.95
N ASP A 319 -32.40 5.40 15.93
CA ASP A 319 -33.19 5.85 14.78
C ASP A 319 -32.29 6.00 13.55
N GLN A 320 -32.77 5.51 12.39
CA GLN A 320 -32.07 5.65 11.11
C GLN A 320 -32.13 7.08 10.56
N THR A 321 -32.99 7.92 11.12
CA THR A 321 -33.11 9.34 10.77
C THR A 321 -32.00 10.13 11.46
N VAL A 322 -31.30 10.97 10.69
CA VAL A 322 -30.30 11.91 11.22
C VAL A 322 -31.00 13.21 11.58
N PHE A 323 -30.66 13.81 12.72
CA PHE A 323 -31.27 15.06 13.18
C PHE A 323 -30.25 16.21 13.24
N VAL A 324 -30.73 17.46 13.20
CA VAL A 324 -29.92 18.68 13.37
C VAL A 324 -30.56 19.56 14.46
N PRO A 325 -29.77 20.31 15.26
CA PRO A 325 -30.32 21.26 16.23
C PRO A 325 -31.24 22.29 15.56
N ASN A 326 -32.41 22.51 16.16
CA ASN A 326 -33.37 23.49 15.65
C ASN A 326 -32.79 24.92 15.75
N PRO A 327 -32.73 25.70 14.65
CA PRO A 327 -32.22 27.07 14.68
C PRO A 327 -33.05 28.04 15.53
N ASP A 328 -34.31 27.71 15.80
CA ASP A 328 -35.22 28.55 16.61
C ASP A 328 -35.10 28.31 18.13
N GLY A 329 -34.16 27.47 18.55
CA GLY A 329 -33.81 27.29 19.96
C GLY A 329 -34.83 26.46 20.72
N ASP A 330 -34.88 25.17 20.41
CA ASP A 330 -35.14 24.02 21.31
C ASP A 330 -35.52 22.79 20.45
N GLY A 331 -34.92 21.65 20.77
CA GLY A 331 -35.16 20.36 20.10
C GLY A 331 -34.32 20.09 18.84
N PHE A 332 -34.54 18.91 18.26
CA PHE A 332 -33.83 18.41 17.08
C PHE A 332 -34.82 18.09 15.96
N VAL A 333 -34.52 18.53 14.73
CA VAL A 333 -35.37 18.32 13.55
C VAL A 333 -34.74 17.30 12.60
N PRO A 334 -35.52 16.45 11.92
CA PRO A 334 -34.99 15.48 10.97
C PRO A 334 -34.31 16.20 9.80
N HIS A 335 -33.11 15.74 9.44
CA HIS A 335 -32.37 16.22 8.29
C HIS A 335 -32.93 15.57 7.03
N GLU A 336 -33.69 16.33 6.25
CA GLU A 336 -33.99 15.95 4.86
C GLU A 336 -32.78 16.31 4.00
N GLY A 337 -32.19 15.30 3.33
CA GLY A 337 -31.02 15.46 2.47
C GLY A 337 -31.30 16.20 1.16
#